data_AF-A0A967UA62-F1
#
_entry.id   AF-A0A967UA62-F1
#
_cell.length_a   1.000
_cell.length_b   1.000
_cell.length_c   1.000
_cell.angle_alpha   90.00
_cell.angle_beta   90.00
_cell.angle_gamma   90.00
#
_symmetry.space_group_name_H-M   'P 1'
#
loop_
_entity.id
_entity.type
_entity.pdbx_description
1 polymer ?
#
loop_
_entity_poly.entity_id
_entity_poly.type
_entity_poly.pdbx_seq_one_letter_code
_entity_poly.pdbx_strand_id
1 'polypeptide(L)' 'VPQGISAELIAERWQLTREDLDTLSVESHQRAARASDEGRFADEIVPIKVDTEDGVVEFARDEGIRPDSSL' A
#
# COMPACT_ATOMS: atom_id res chain seq x y z
N VAL A 1 3.31 24.29 6.47
CA VAL A 1 1.97 23.71 6.16
C VAL A 1 2.07 22.20 6.35
N PRO A 2 1.18 21.55 7.13
CA PRO A 2 1.17 20.09 7.28
C PRO A 2 1.03 19.38 5.93
N GLN A 3 1.58 18.17 5.79
CA GLN A 3 1.61 17.46 4.50
C GLN A 3 0.21 17.20 3.91
N GLY A 4 -0.78 16.86 4.74
CA GLY A 4 -2.17 16.67 4.28
C GLY A 4 -2.80 17.94 3.71
N ILE A 5 -2.61 19.09 4.37
CA ILE A 5 -3.10 20.38 3.88
C ILE A 5 -2.40 20.78 2.57
N SER A 6 -1.09 20.50 2.45
CA SER A 6 -0.37 20.73 1.20
C SER A 6 -0.92 19.87 0.05
N ALA A 7 -1.31 18.61 0.32
CA ALA A 7 -1.90 17.72 -0.67
C ALA A 7 -3.31 18.19 -1.11
N GLU A 8 -4.14 18.67 -0.19
CA GLU A 8 -5.45 19.26 -0.52
C GLU A 8 -5.32 20.48 -1.45
N LEU A 9 -4.35 21.37 -1.17
CA LEU A 9 -4.08 22.53 -2.03
C LEU A 9 -3.59 22.13 -3.43
N ILE A 10 -2.82 21.03 -3.54
CA ILE A 10 -2.42 20.46 -4.83
C ILE A 10 -3.63 19.90 -5.57
N ALA A 11 -4.47 19.10 -4.89
CA ALA A 11 -5.67 18.53 -5.48
C ALA A 11 -6.62 19.62 -6.02
N GLU A 12 -6.83 20.69 -5.26
CA GLU A 12 -7.63 21.85 -5.68
C GLU A 12 -7.03 22.54 -6.91
N ARG A 13 -5.71 22.83 -6.89
CA ARG A 13 -5.01 23.50 -7.99
C ARG A 13 -5.11 22.74 -9.31
N TRP A 14 -5.08 21.41 -9.24
CA TRP A 14 -5.11 20.54 -10.42
C TRP A 14 -6.49 19.93 -10.69
N GLN A 15 -7.51 20.33 -9.93
CA GLN A 15 -8.90 19.87 -10.07
C GLN A 15 -9.03 18.33 -9.98
N LEU A 16 -8.21 17.71 -9.12
CA LEU A 16 -8.30 16.27 -8.86
C LEU A 16 -9.51 16.00 -7.98
N THR A 17 -10.48 15.24 -8.49
CA THR A 17 -11.71 14.96 -7.74
C THR A 17 -11.46 13.89 -6.67
N ARG A 18 -12.35 13.83 -5.68
CA ARG A 18 -12.31 12.75 -4.68
C ARG A 18 -12.41 11.37 -5.33
N GLU A 19 -13.25 11.23 -6.34
CA GLU A 19 -13.46 9.97 -7.07
C GLU A 19 -12.19 9.54 -7.84
N ASP A 20 -11.47 10.48 -8.46
CA ASP A 20 -10.19 10.18 -9.14
C ASP A 20 -9.15 9.63 -8.15
N LEU A 21 -9.05 10.27 -6.98
CA LEU A 21 -8.09 9.90 -5.94
C LEU A 21 -8.45 8.54 -5.29
N ASP A 22 -9.74 8.30 -5.04
CA ASP A 22 -10.21 7.02 -4.50
C ASP A 22 -10.03 5.89 -5.53
N THR A 23 -10.30 6.14 -6.80
CA THR A 23 -10.07 5.18 -7.89
C THR A 23 -8.59 4.81 -7.98
N LEU A 24 -7.69 5.79 -7.92
CA LEU A 24 -6.25 5.54 -7.89
C LEU A 24 -5.83 4.72 -6.66
N SER A 25 -6.43 5.00 -5.50
CA SER A 25 -6.15 4.28 -4.25
C SER A 25 -6.53 2.81 -4.35
N VAL A 26 -7.75 2.51 -4.84
CA VAL A 26 -8.22 1.14 -5.08
C VAL A 26 -7.31 0.42 -6.07
N GLU A 27 -6.97 1.06 -7.19
CA GLU A 27 -6.09 0.48 -8.20
C GLU A 27 -4.68 0.20 -7.62
N SER A 28 -4.15 1.10 -6.81
CA SER A 28 -2.86 0.93 -6.13
C SER A 28 -2.84 -0.33 -5.27
N HIS A 29 -3.87 -0.52 -4.44
CA HIS A 29 -4.00 -1.71 -3.59
C HIS A 29 -4.15 -2.99 -4.40
N GLN A 30 -4.95 -3.00 -5.47
CA GLN A 30 -5.11 -4.17 -6.33
C GLN A 30 -3.81 -4.55 -7.06
N ARG A 31 -3.06 -3.55 -7.55
CA ARG A 31 -1.75 -3.77 -8.18
C ARG A 31 -0.75 -4.36 -7.20
N ALA A 32 -0.69 -3.83 -5.98
CA ALA A 32 0.21 -4.32 -4.93
C ALA A 32 -0.16 -5.74 -4.48
N ALA A 33 -1.45 -6.04 -4.29
CA ALA A 33 -1.92 -7.38 -3.95
C ALA A 33 -1.50 -8.41 -5.02
N ARG A 34 -1.78 -8.11 -6.29
CA ARG A 34 -1.35 -8.97 -7.40
C ARG A 34 0.17 -9.15 -7.45
N ALA A 35 0.95 -8.08 -7.26
CA ALA A 35 2.40 -8.17 -7.28
C ALA A 35 2.95 -9.03 -6.13
N SER A 36 2.35 -8.93 -4.94
CA SER A 36 2.69 -9.76 -3.78
C SER A 36 2.35 -11.24 -4.02
N ASP A 37 1.16 -11.52 -4.55
CA ASP A 37 0.71 -12.90 -4.83
C ASP A 37 1.51 -13.58 -5.95
N GLU A 38 1.95 -12.80 -6.94
CA GLU A 38 2.84 -13.28 -8.01
C GLU A 38 4.32 -13.35 -7.60
N GLY A 39 4.66 -12.97 -6.36
CA GLY A 39 6.03 -13.03 -5.84
C GLY A 39 6.97 -11.99 -6.46
N ARG A 40 6.44 -10.91 -7.06
CA ARG A 40 7.27 -9.88 -7.73
C ARG A 40 8.19 -9.12 -6.77
N PHE A 41 7.87 -9.11 -5.48
CA PHE A 41 8.67 -8.45 -4.44
C PHE A 41 9.71 -9.39 -3.78
N ALA A 42 9.77 -10.67 -4.19
CA ALA A 42 10.62 -11.66 -3.52
C ALA A 42 12.12 -11.32 -3.61
N ASP A 43 12.56 -10.66 -4.69
CA ASP A 43 13.96 -10.29 -4.90
C ASP A 43 14.37 -9.00 -4.15
N GLU A 44 13.40 -8.19 -3.71
CA GLU A 44 13.63 -6.87 -3.10
C GLU A 44 13.33 -6.84 -1.58
N ILE A 45 12.46 -7.71 -1.09
CA ILE A 45 12.14 -7.81 0.34
C ILE A 45 13.15 -8.72 1.04
N VAL A 46 13.86 -8.16 2.03
CA VAL A 46 14.69 -8.93 2.96
C VAL A 46 13.81 -9.39 4.13
N PRO A 47 13.63 -10.71 4.36
CA PRO A 47 12.82 -11.21 5.47
C PRO A 47 13.37 -10.78 6.83
N ILE A 48 12.48 -10.37 7.73
CA ILE A 48 12.80 -10.06 9.11
C ILE A 48 12.38 -11.23 9.99
N LYS A 49 13.30 -11.70 10.86
CA LYS A 49 12.98 -12.73 11.85
C LYS A 49 12.27 -12.09 13.03
N VAL A 50 11.14 -12.65 13.41
CA VAL A 50 10.31 -12.21 14.52
C VAL A 50 10.20 -13.34 15.53
N ASP A 51 10.61 -13.08 16.76
CA ASP A 51 10.42 -14.01 17.88
C ASP A 51 8.96 -13.97 18.34
N THR A 52 8.29 -15.11 18.33
CA THR A 52 6.92 -15.29 18.85
C THR A 52 6.90 -16.34 19.95
N GLU A 53 5.80 -16.46 20.69
CA GLU A 53 5.64 -17.49 21.73
C GLU A 53 5.76 -18.92 21.17
N ASP A 54 5.39 -19.12 19.90
CA ASP A 54 5.46 -20.40 19.18
C ASP A 54 6.79 -20.63 18.46
N GLY A 55 7.74 -19.68 18.55
CA GLY A 55 9.06 -19.74 17.92
C GLY A 55 9.36 -18.58 16.97
N VAL A 56 10.45 -18.71 16.22
CA VAL A 56 10.90 -17.68 15.26
C VAL A 56 10.12 -17.84 13.95
N VAL A 57 9.48 -16.76 13.49
CA VAL A 57 8.83 -16.69 12.18
C VAL A 57 9.54 -15.68 11.27
N GLU A 58 9.50 -15.91 9.96
CA GLU A 58 10.01 -14.95 8.97
C GLU A 58 8.86 -14.09 8.46
N PHE A 59 9.03 -12.78 8.58
CA PHE A 59 8.12 -11.77 8.06
C PHE A 59 8.70 -11.17 6.77
N ALA A 60 8.00 -11.35 5.66
CA ALA A 60 8.49 -10.98 4.32
C ALA A 60 7.37 -10.46 3.40
N ARG A 61 6.31 -9.87 3.96
CA ARG A 61 5.17 -9.32 3.21
C ARG A 61 4.82 -7.92 3.68
N ASP A 62 4.40 -7.07 2.75
CA ASP A 62 3.86 -5.75 3.10
C ASP A 62 2.48 -5.86 3.76
N GLU A 63 2.37 -5.41 5.01
CA GLU A 63 1.11 -5.44 5.78
C GLU A 63 0.06 -4.41 5.35
N GLY A 64 0.49 -3.34 4.68
CA GLY A 64 -0.40 -2.23 4.32
C GLY A 64 -1.34 -2.51 3.15
N ILE A 65 -1.14 -3.63 2.42
CA ILE A 65 -1.93 -3.98 1.24
C ILE A 65 -3.32 -4.45 1.68
N ARG A 66 -4.37 -3.90 1.05
CA ARG A 66 -5.78 -4.25 1.26
C ARG A 66 -6.35 -4.87 -0.03
N PRO A 67 -6.30 -6.20 -0.21
CA PRO A 67 -6.69 -6.84 -1.48
C PRO A 67 -8.17 -6.65 -1.83
N ASP A 68 -9.00 -6.38 -0.83
CA ASP A 68 -10.45 -6.21 -0.91
C ASP A 68 -10.89 -4.74 -1.07
N SER A 69 -9.94 -3.82 -1.28
CA SER A 69 -10.24 -2.41 -1.58
C SER A 69 -11.22 -2.27 -2.75
N SER A 70 -12.26 -1.48 -2.53
CA SER A 70 -13.34 -1.16 -3.46
C SER A 70 -13.70 0.32 -3.37
N LEU A 71 -14.37 0.85 -4.41
CA LEU A 71 -14.82 2.24 -4.50
C LEU A 71 -16.12 2.45 -3.72
#